data_AF-Q1IV02-F1
#
_entry.id   AF-Q1IV02-F1
#
_cell.length_a   1.000
_cell.length_b   1.000
_cell.length_c   1.000
_cell.angle_alpha   90.00
_cell.angle_beta   90.00
_cell.angle_gamma   90.00
#
_symmetry.space_group_name_H-M   'P 1'
#
loop_
_entity.id
_entity.type
_entity.pdbx_description
1 polymer ?
#
loop_
_entity_poly.entity_id
_entity_poly.type
_entity_poly.pdbx_seq_one_letter_code
_entity_poly.pdbx_strand_id
1 'polypeptide(L)'
;MRQRMNDFDSDEKDFVSRVTLPACPEVGMLHAAHEGVLADAETKQIQEHLSSCEVCRTLFDDLDAIEYGELSPAESASIRVRIARNAPRAFEPARKWWVPALAVAAAAAIAFVLIRVPKPETPAQGPLIVYVKPPQEIKVEKLPIRVDPTSLLATRGGNGSQPSGPELAKALAKYQGDDYASAVQQLKALAQKYPKDGTVRLYLGISELLLNQNKEASADLSAAANELEGGRQSDAQWYLAAASLRLKDHEAAQPLLQQLCEGKSTYTERACKLESELK
;
A
#
# COMPACT_ATOMS: atom_id res chain seq x y z
N MET A 1 17.59 8.96 2.75
CA MET A 1 17.17 9.55 4.04
C MET A 1 16.55 10.94 3.94
N ARG A 2 17.15 11.94 3.26
CA ARG A 2 16.61 13.33 3.23
C ARG A 2 15.14 13.46 2.81
N GLN A 3 14.66 12.64 1.88
CA GLN A 3 13.27 12.72 1.41
C GLN A 3 12.23 12.20 2.41
N ARG A 4 12.63 11.31 3.33
CA ARG A 4 11.77 10.80 4.42
C ARG A 4 11.76 11.68 5.67
N MET A 5 12.73 12.60 5.81
CA MET A 5 12.77 13.51 6.96
C MET A 5 11.61 14.52 6.97
N ASN A 6 10.94 14.72 5.84
CA ASN A 6 9.80 15.62 5.74
C ASN A 6 8.52 15.03 6.36
N ASP A 7 8.42 13.71 6.47
CA ASP A 7 7.24 13.01 6.96
C ASP A 7 7.18 12.91 8.49
N PHE A 8 8.28 13.23 9.19
CA PHE A 8 8.33 13.23 10.65
C PHE A 8 7.56 14.41 11.24
N ASP A 9 6.87 14.19 12.37
CA ASP A 9 6.25 15.26 13.13
C ASP A 9 7.29 16.15 13.85
N SER A 10 6.82 17.20 14.54
CA SER A 10 7.73 18.14 15.21
C SER A 10 8.58 17.50 16.30
N ASP A 11 8.03 16.50 16.98
CA ASP A 11 8.62 15.90 18.18
C ASP A 11 9.65 14.86 17.76
N GLU A 12 9.37 14.11 16.69
CA GLU A 12 10.31 13.21 16.03
C GLU A 12 11.51 13.97 15.44
N LYS A 13 11.27 15.14 14.83
CA LYS A 13 12.35 15.99 14.31
C LYS A 13 13.25 16.53 15.42
N ASP A 14 12.67 16.92 16.56
CA ASP A 14 13.43 17.37 17.73
C ASP A 14 14.26 16.22 18.30
N PHE A 15 13.69 15.02 18.45
CA PHE A 15 14.42 13.83 18.87
C PHE A 15 15.61 13.51 17.95
N VAL A 16 15.37 13.42 16.63
CA VAL A 16 16.43 13.14 15.64
C VAL A 16 17.52 14.22 15.65
N SER A 17 17.17 15.48 15.91
CA SER A 17 18.14 16.57 15.98
C SER A 17 19.03 16.52 17.24
N ARG A 18 18.51 15.97 18.34
CA ARG A 18 19.25 15.80 19.60
C ARG A 18 20.09 14.53 19.62
N VAL A 19 19.69 13.52 18.85
CA VAL A 19 20.52 12.35 18.60
C VAL A 19 21.53 12.71 17.52
N THR A 20 22.61 13.40 17.93
CA THR A 20 23.84 13.42 17.15
C THR A 20 24.39 12.01 17.14
N LEU A 21 23.93 11.19 16.20
CA LEU A 21 24.64 9.95 15.88
C LEU A 21 26.04 10.39 15.43
N PRO A 22 27.12 9.78 15.96
CA PRO A 22 28.41 9.87 15.29
C PRO A 22 28.23 9.46 13.82
N ALA A 23 29.20 9.74 12.94
CA ALA A 23 29.12 9.37 11.53
C ALA A 23 29.06 7.84 11.37
N CYS A 24 27.88 7.27 11.64
CA CYS A 24 27.60 5.85 11.61
C CYS A 24 27.55 5.42 10.14
N PRO A 25 28.12 4.25 9.81
CA PRO A 25 27.96 3.66 8.51
C PRO A 25 26.48 3.51 8.14
N GLU A 26 26.19 3.53 6.84
CA GLU A 26 24.86 3.18 6.37
C GLU A 26 24.50 1.74 6.80
N VAL A 27 23.25 1.50 7.19
CA VAL A 27 22.77 0.18 7.66
C VAL A 27 23.05 -0.93 6.63
N GLY A 28 22.96 -0.62 5.33
CA GLY A 28 23.29 -1.57 4.26
C GLY A 28 24.75 -2.01 4.28
N MET A 29 25.69 -1.15 4.73
CA MET A 29 27.10 -1.51 4.88
C MET A 29 27.32 -2.42 6.08
N LEU A 30 26.61 -2.19 7.19
CA LEU A 30 26.65 -3.09 8.35
C LEU A 30 26.19 -4.50 7.98
N HIS A 31 25.07 -4.62 7.25
CA HIS A 31 24.58 -5.90 6.74
C HIS A 31 25.54 -6.54 5.74
N ALA A 32 26.14 -5.76 4.83
CA ALA A 32 27.10 -6.29 3.87
C ALA A 32 28.42 -6.78 4.53
N ALA A 33 28.84 -6.11 5.62
CA ALA A 33 29.98 -6.54 6.43
C ALA A 33 29.68 -7.84 7.18
N HIS A 34 28.49 -7.94 7.77
CA HIS A 34 27.98 -9.13 8.45
C HIS A 34 27.98 -10.36 7.54
N GLU A 35 27.49 -10.19 6.31
CA GLU A 35 27.45 -11.25 5.28
C GLU A 35 28.82 -11.55 4.65
N GLY A 36 29.89 -10.85 5.04
CA GLY A 36 31.24 -11.03 4.48
C GLY A 36 31.37 -10.68 3.00
N VAL A 37 30.55 -9.75 2.49
CA VAL A 37 30.51 -9.38 1.06
C VAL A 37 31.38 -8.16 0.73
N LEU A 38 31.74 -7.36 1.74
CA LEU A 38 32.57 -6.16 1.57
C LEU A 38 34.06 -6.47 1.32
N ALA A 39 34.77 -5.53 0.70
CA ALA A 39 36.22 -5.63 0.56
C ALA A 39 36.93 -5.46 1.92
N ASP A 40 38.10 -6.08 2.08
CA ASP A 40 38.85 -6.11 3.35
C ASP A 40 39.06 -4.72 3.98
N ALA A 41 39.28 -3.70 3.15
CA ALA A 41 39.47 -2.32 3.61
C ALA A 41 38.20 -1.73 4.23
N GLU A 42 37.03 -2.00 3.64
CA GLU A 42 35.73 -1.50 4.10
C GLU A 42 35.28 -2.26 5.35
N THR A 43 35.49 -3.59 5.36
CA THR A 43 35.24 -4.44 6.53
C THR A 43 36.03 -3.96 7.74
N LYS A 44 37.32 -3.64 7.57
CA LYS A 44 38.16 -3.12 8.65
C LYS A 44 37.65 -1.78 9.18
N GLN A 45 37.23 -0.87 8.30
CA GLN A 45 36.66 0.42 8.70
C GLN A 45 35.38 0.25 9.54
N ILE A 46 34.54 -0.70 9.17
CA ILE A 46 33.32 -1.01 9.92
C ILE A 46 33.64 -1.64 11.28
N GLN A 47 34.58 -2.60 11.34
CA GLN A 47 35.02 -3.20 12.59
C GLN A 47 35.60 -2.16 13.57
N GLU A 48 36.41 -1.22 13.06
CA GLU A 48 36.91 -0.09 13.84
C GLU A 48 35.74 0.77 14.37
N HIS A 49 34.72 1.06 13.54
CA HIS A 49 33.53 1.78 13.99
C HIS A 49 32.75 1.02 15.07
N LEU A 50 32.49 -0.28 14.87
CA LEU A 50 31.77 -1.15 15.82
C LEU A 50 32.46 -1.22 17.19
N SER A 51 33.79 -1.11 17.23
CA SER A 51 34.54 -1.04 18.48
C SER A 51 34.30 0.25 19.27
N SER A 52 33.84 1.31 18.60
CA SER A 52 33.65 2.65 19.16
C SER A 52 32.20 3.08 19.34
N CYS A 53 31.25 2.41 18.67
CA CYS A 53 29.83 2.77 18.65
C CYS A 53 28.95 1.63 19.17
N GLU A 54 28.45 1.77 20.40
CA GLU A 54 27.61 0.77 21.05
C GLU A 54 26.30 0.51 20.30
N VAL A 55 25.68 1.55 19.71
CA VAL A 55 24.44 1.42 18.94
C VAL A 55 24.63 0.53 17.71
N CYS A 56 25.69 0.76 16.94
CA CYS A 56 25.98 -0.06 15.77
C CYS A 56 26.38 -1.49 16.17
N ARG A 57 27.05 -1.67 17.31
CA ARG A 57 27.35 -3.00 17.84
C ARG A 57 26.08 -3.78 18.18
N THR A 58 25.16 -3.19 18.94
CA THR A 58 23.87 -3.85 19.26
C THR A 58 23.09 -4.18 18.01
N LEU A 59 23.01 -3.26 17.03
CA LEU A 59 22.34 -3.54 15.76
C LEU A 59 23.01 -4.68 14.99
N PHE A 60 24.34 -4.78 15.03
CA PHE A 60 25.10 -5.85 14.39
C PHE A 60 24.88 -7.21 15.08
N ASP A 61 24.87 -7.23 16.42
CA ASP A 61 24.57 -8.42 17.22
C ASP A 61 23.11 -8.89 17.02
N ASP A 62 22.16 -7.96 16.87
CA ASP A 62 20.77 -8.28 16.57
C ASP A 62 20.60 -8.89 15.17
N LEU A 63 21.44 -8.51 14.20
CA LEU A 63 21.47 -9.15 12.88
C LEU A 63 21.94 -10.62 12.98
N ASP A 64 22.88 -10.93 13.87
CA ASP A 64 23.28 -12.31 14.19
C ASP A 64 22.15 -13.10 14.85
N ALA A 65 21.35 -12.46 15.71
CA ALA A 65 20.25 -13.12 16.42
C ALA A 65 19.07 -13.46 15.50
N ILE A 66 18.88 -12.73 14.41
CA ILE A 66 17.87 -13.03 13.39
C ILE A 66 18.50 -14.03 12.42
N GLU A 67 18.53 -15.32 12.79
CA GLU A 67 18.92 -16.42 11.90
C GLU A 67 17.99 -16.50 10.68
N TYR A 68 18.30 -15.73 9.63
CA TYR A 68 18.01 -16.15 8.28
C TYR A 68 19.06 -17.22 7.96
N GLY A 69 18.65 -18.49 7.81
CA GLY A 69 19.59 -19.60 7.60
C GLY A 69 20.63 -19.30 6.53
N GLU A 70 21.86 -19.81 6.72
CA GLU A 70 23.02 -19.51 5.86
C GLU A 70 22.65 -19.48 4.37
N LEU A 71 22.86 -18.32 3.73
CA LEU A 71 22.64 -18.17 2.29
C LEU A 71 23.49 -19.18 1.53
N SER A 72 22.86 -19.97 0.67
CA SER A 72 23.62 -20.91 -0.15
C SER A 72 24.58 -20.16 -1.08
N PRO A 73 25.74 -20.75 -1.44
CA PRO A 73 26.69 -20.11 -2.35
C PRO A 73 26.07 -19.66 -3.69
N ALA A 74 25.03 -20.37 -4.14
CA ALA A 74 24.27 -20.05 -5.34
C ALA A 74 23.40 -18.79 -5.18
N GLU A 75 22.76 -18.61 -4.03
CA GLU A 75 21.96 -17.42 -3.73
C GLU A 75 22.85 -16.18 -3.62
N SER A 76 23.96 -16.28 -2.90
CA SER A 76 24.95 -15.18 -2.78
C SER A 76 25.55 -14.79 -4.14
N ALA A 77 25.76 -15.75 -5.04
CA ALA A 77 26.17 -15.44 -6.42
C ALA A 77 25.06 -14.72 -7.20
N SER A 78 23.80 -15.13 -7.04
CA SER A 78 22.66 -14.51 -7.73
C SER A 78 22.41 -13.06 -7.28
N ILE A 79 22.60 -12.77 -5.99
CA ILE A 79 22.47 -11.42 -5.42
C ILE A 79 23.54 -10.50 -6.00
N ARG A 80 24.80 -10.97 -6.06
CA ARG A 80 25.91 -10.22 -6.68
C ARG A 80 25.64 -9.86 -8.14
N VAL A 81 25.07 -10.78 -8.93
CA VAL A 81 24.69 -10.51 -10.32
C VAL A 81 23.59 -9.45 -10.42
N ARG A 82 22.60 -9.47 -9.53
CA ARG A 82 21.51 -8.47 -9.52
C ARG A 82 22.02 -7.08 -9.15
N ILE A 83 22.89 -6.97 -8.16
CA ILE A 83 23.50 -5.70 -7.75
C ILE A 83 24.35 -5.13 -8.90
N ALA A 84 25.19 -5.95 -9.54
CA ALA A 84 26.00 -5.52 -10.68
C ALA A 84 25.14 -5.06 -11.88
N ARG A 85 23.95 -5.67 -12.08
CA ARG A 85 23.04 -5.31 -13.17
C ARG A 85 22.26 -4.02 -12.92
N ASN A 86 21.96 -3.74 -11.66
CA ASN A 86 21.22 -2.55 -11.22
C ASN A 86 22.13 -1.42 -10.74
N ALA A 87 23.45 -1.63 -10.71
CA ALA A 87 24.40 -0.56 -10.47
C ALA A 87 24.10 0.56 -11.49
N PRO A 88 23.89 1.81 -11.02
CA PRO A 88 23.52 2.90 -11.89
C PRO A 88 24.59 3.02 -12.97
N ARG A 89 24.23 2.69 -14.21
CA ARG A 89 25.10 2.94 -15.37
C ARG A 89 25.41 4.42 -15.34
N ALA A 90 26.70 4.75 -15.30
CA ALA A 90 27.16 6.13 -15.39
C ALA A 90 26.40 6.79 -16.55
N PHE A 91 25.60 7.80 -16.22
CA PHE A 91 24.79 8.52 -17.19
C PHE A 91 25.75 9.20 -18.16
N GLU A 92 25.98 8.59 -19.33
CA GLU A 92 26.57 9.31 -20.44
C GLU A 92 25.58 10.40 -20.86
N PRO A 93 26.00 11.68 -20.90
CA PRO A 93 25.10 12.76 -21.26
C PRO A 93 24.71 12.62 -22.74
N ALA A 94 23.52 12.06 -22.97
CA ALA A 94 22.95 11.93 -24.29
C ALA A 94 22.77 13.33 -24.91
N ARG A 95 23.59 13.56 -25.93
CA ARG A 95 23.71 14.76 -26.76
C ARG A 95 22.34 15.20 -27.30
N LYS A 96 21.83 16.29 -26.74
CA LYS A 96 20.63 17.04 -27.18
C LYS A 96 20.77 17.43 -28.66
N TRP A 97 19.94 16.86 -29.55
CA TRP A 97 19.89 17.35 -30.94
C TRP A 97 18.51 17.39 -31.61
N TRP A 98 17.41 17.24 -30.88
CA TRP A 98 16.07 17.23 -31.51
C TRP A 98 15.06 18.12 -30.78
N VAL A 99 15.19 19.43 -30.98
CA VAL A 99 14.08 20.42 -31.01
C VAL A 99 14.55 21.48 -32.01
N PRO A 100 13.85 21.76 -33.15
CA PRO A 100 12.49 22.28 -33.13
C PRO A 100 11.58 21.85 -34.30
N ALA A 101 10.41 21.27 -34.02
CA ALA A 101 9.35 21.11 -35.03
C ALA A 101 7.91 21.23 -34.46
N LEU A 102 7.76 21.78 -33.25
CA LEU A 102 6.46 21.87 -32.53
C LEU A 102 6.01 23.32 -32.28
N ALA A 103 6.22 24.22 -33.25
CA ALA A 103 5.78 25.61 -33.16
C ALA A 103 4.65 25.99 -34.13
N VAL A 104 4.31 25.14 -35.12
CA VAL A 104 3.39 25.54 -36.21
C VAL A 104 1.95 24.99 -36.04
N ALA A 105 1.73 23.96 -35.21
CA ALA A 105 0.40 23.36 -35.04
C ALA A 105 -0.53 24.10 -34.06
N ALA A 106 0.01 24.95 -33.17
CA ALA A 106 -0.80 25.61 -32.13
C ALA A 106 -1.62 26.81 -32.63
N ALA A 107 -1.22 27.46 -33.74
CA ALA A 107 -1.89 28.66 -34.22
C ALA A 107 -3.21 28.38 -34.97
N ALA A 108 -3.34 27.23 -35.64
CA ALA A 108 -4.54 26.88 -36.40
C ALA A 108 -5.74 26.48 -35.51
N ALA A 109 -5.48 25.92 -34.32
CA ALA A 109 -6.54 25.51 -33.39
C ALA A 109 -7.24 26.71 -32.72
N ILE A 110 -6.53 27.82 -32.48
CA ILE A 110 -7.08 29.02 -31.81
C ILE A 110 -8.06 29.75 -32.75
N ALA A 111 -7.79 29.79 -34.05
CA ALA A 111 -8.66 30.45 -35.03
C ALA A 111 -10.02 29.74 -35.22
N PHE A 112 -10.06 28.42 -35.09
CA PHE A 112 -11.31 27.64 -35.24
C PHE A 112 -12.27 27.82 -34.06
N VAL A 113 -11.75 28.05 -32.85
CA VAL A 113 -12.56 28.22 -31.63
C VAL A 113 -13.27 29.58 -31.59
N LEU A 114 -12.67 30.64 -32.15
CA LEU A 114 -13.26 31.98 -32.13
C LEU A 114 -14.49 32.14 -33.04
N ILE A 115 -14.65 31.30 -34.06
CA ILE A 115 -15.75 31.42 -35.04
C ILE A 115 -17.03 30.70 -34.57
N ARG A 116 -16.92 29.82 -33.57
CA ARG A 116 -18.02 28.94 -33.12
C ARG A 116 -18.69 29.36 -31.82
N VAL A 117 -18.42 30.57 -31.29
CA VAL A 117 -19.01 31.02 -30.02
C VAL A 117 -20.50 31.37 -30.23
N PRO A 118 -21.45 30.59 -29.68
CA PRO A 118 -22.86 30.91 -29.77
C PRO A 118 -23.19 32.15 -28.93
N LYS A 119 -24.21 32.88 -29.39
CA LYS A 119 -24.68 34.14 -28.81
C LYS A 119 -25.14 33.91 -27.36
N PRO A 120 -24.70 34.74 -26.38
CA PRO A 120 -25.09 34.56 -24.99
C PRO A 120 -26.59 34.82 -24.83
N GLU A 121 -27.33 33.77 -24.49
CA GLU A 121 -28.72 33.89 -24.09
C GLU A 121 -28.77 34.51 -22.69
N THR A 122 -29.62 35.52 -22.55
CA THR A 122 -29.89 36.25 -21.30
C THR A 122 -30.23 35.24 -20.21
N PRO A 123 -29.49 35.24 -19.07
CA PRO A 123 -29.76 34.30 -18.00
C PRO A 123 -31.12 34.63 -17.37
N ALA A 124 -32.12 33.80 -17.68
CA ALA A 124 -33.33 33.71 -16.88
C ALA A 124 -32.89 33.42 -15.44
N GLN A 125 -33.44 34.17 -14.48
CA GLN A 125 -33.21 33.96 -13.06
C GLN A 125 -33.63 32.54 -12.71
N GLY A 126 -32.64 31.65 -12.70
CA GLY A 126 -32.83 30.25 -12.41
C GLY A 126 -33.26 30.06 -10.96
N PRO A 127 -33.99 28.96 -10.66
CA PRO A 127 -34.37 28.63 -9.30
C PRO A 127 -33.13 28.60 -8.40
N LEU A 128 -33.29 29.07 -7.15
CA LEU A 128 -32.26 29.01 -6.12
C LEU A 128 -31.65 27.61 -6.08
N ILE A 129 -30.43 27.49 -6.59
CA ILE A 129 -29.70 26.23 -6.60
C ILE A 129 -29.28 25.99 -5.16
N VAL A 130 -29.99 25.11 -4.46
CA VAL A 130 -29.53 24.60 -3.17
C VAL A 130 -28.22 23.91 -3.45
N TYR A 131 -27.12 24.53 -3.00
CA TYR A 131 -25.79 24.00 -3.18
C TYR A 131 -25.61 22.83 -2.21
N VAL A 132 -26.09 21.65 -2.63
CA VAL A 132 -25.80 20.41 -1.92
C VAL A 132 -24.31 20.16 -2.12
N LYS A 133 -23.52 20.31 -1.05
CA LYS A 133 -22.10 19.99 -1.05
C LYS A 133 -21.94 18.58 -1.64
N PRO A 134 -21.16 18.40 -2.73
CA PRO A 134 -21.04 17.10 -3.37
C PRO A 134 -20.55 16.08 -2.33
N PRO A 135 -21.12 14.86 -2.32
CA PRO A 135 -20.73 13.82 -1.37
C PRO A 135 -19.22 13.63 -1.42
N GLN A 136 -18.56 13.59 -0.26
CA GLN A 136 -17.13 13.32 -0.23
C GLN A 136 -16.89 11.90 -0.75
N GLU A 137 -16.17 11.79 -1.86
CA GLU A 137 -15.78 10.49 -2.40
C GLU A 137 -14.76 9.85 -1.45
N ILE A 138 -15.14 8.74 -0.82
CA ILE A 138 -14.23 8.01 0.05
C ILE A 138 -13.11 7.42 -0.80
N LYS A 139 -11.90 7.92 -0.57
CA LYS A 139 -10.70 7.35 -1.14
C LYS A 139 -10.42 6.02 -0.45
N VAL A 140 -10.68 4.94 -1.17
CA VAL A 140 -10.41 3.58 -0.71
C VAL A 140 -8.91 3.32 -0.83
N GLU A 141 -8.26 3.09 0.31
CA GLU A 141 -6.85 2.74 0.38
C GLU A 141 -6.68 1.22 0.32
N LYS A 142 -5.56 0.77 -0.22
CA LYS A 142 -5.20 -0.65 -0.26
C LYS A 142 -4.91 -1.15 1.15
N LEU A 143 -5.56 -2.24 1.56
CA LEU A 143 -5.26 -2.90 2.84
C LEU A 143 -3.89 -3.60 2.74
N PRO A 144 -2.93 -3.32 3.63
CA PRO A 144 -1.68 -4.08 3.70
C PRO A 144 -1.95 -5.55 4.01
N ILE A 145 -1.20 -6.44 3.33
CA ILE A 145 -1.34 -7.88 3.55
C ILE A 145 -0.79 -8.22 4.94
N ARG A 146 -1.67 -8.69 5.82
CA ARG A 146 -1.30 -9.29 7.11
C ARG A 146 -1.43 -10.81 6.99
N VAL A 147 -0.34 -11.50 6.68
CA VAL A 147 -0.32 -12.97 6.73
C VAL A 147 -0.04 -13.35 8.19
N ASP A 148 -1.00 -14.00 8.82
CA ASP A 148 -0.77 -14.58 10.15
C ASP A 148 0.26 -15.70 10.00
N PRO A 149 1.40 -15.69 10.72
CA PRO A 149 2.40 -16.77 10.64
C PRO A 149 1.80 -18.15 10.88
N THR A 150 0.74 -18.24 11.70
CA THR A 150 0.04 -19.50 11.96
C THR A 150 -0.68 -20.05 10.73
N SER A 151 -1.09 -19.19 9.80
CA SER A 151 -1.69 -19.61 8.52
C SER A 151 -0.68 -20.18 7.51
N LEU A 152 0.62 -19.90 7.72
CA LEU A 152 1.71 -20.51 6.93
C LEU A 152 2.12 -21.88 7.48
N LEU A 153 1.91 -22.11 8.77
CA LEU A 153 2.12 -23.40 9.40
C LEU A 153 0.93 -24.30 9.06
N ALA A 154 0.95 -24.87 7.85
CA ALA A 154 -0.03 -25.85 7.42
C ALA A 154 -0.09 -27.01 8.42
N THR A 155 -1.07 -26.99 9.33
CA THR A 155 -1.31 -28.09 10.25
C THR A 155 -1.71 -29.28 9.41
N ARG A 156 -0.86 -30.32 9.41
CA ARG A 156 -1.11 -31.60 8.73
C ARG A 156 -2.35 -32.23 9.39
N GLY A 157 -3.54 -31.87 8.94
CA GLY A 157 -4.82 -32.21 9.58
C GLY A 157 -5.88 -31.12 9.52
N GLY A 158 -5.57 -29.93 9.00
CA GLY A 158 -6.55 -28.86 8.79
C GLY A 158 -7.73 -29.35 7.94
N ASN A 159 -8.89 -29.41 8.58
CA ASN A 159 -10.22 -29.42 7.99
C ASN A 159 -10.23 -28.39 6.86
N GLY A 160 -10.33 -28.83 5.60
CA GLY A 160 -10.07 -28.09 4.35
C GLY A 160 -10.99 -26.89 4.06
N SER A 161 -11.40 -26.17 5.09
CA SER A 161 -12.19 -24.95 5.09
C SER A 161 -11.37 -23.71 4.71
N GLN A 162 -10.04 -23.82 4.65
CA GLN A 162 -9.13 -22.72 4.33
C GLN A 162 -8.17 -23.09 3.18
N PRO A 163 -7.77 -22.13 2.34
CA PRO A 163 -6.76 -22.34 1.32
C PRO A 163 -5.40 -22.64 1.97
N SER A 164 -4.57 -23.41 1.27
CA SER A 164 -3.18 -23.56 1.70
C SER A 164 -2.44 -22.22 1.59
N GLY A 165 -1.44 -22.01 2.46
CA GLY A 165 -0.61 -20.81 2.44
C GLY A 165 -0.08 -20.45 1.04
N PRO A 166 0.48 -21.40 0.26
CA PRO A 166 0.94 -21.13 -1.11
C PRO A 166 -0.19 -20.76 -2.10
N GLU A 167 -1.39 -21.38 -1.98
CA GLU A 167 -2.53 -21.02 -2.83
C GLU A 167 -2.99 -19.58 -2.58
N LEU A 168 -3.13 -19.20 -1.30
CA LEU A 168 -3.52 -17.84 -0.92
C LEU A 168 -2.43 -16.83 -1.30
N ALA A 169 -1.16 -17.12 -1.02
CA ALA A 169 -0.04 -16.26 -1.36
C ALA A 169 0.04 -15.97 -2.87
N LYS A 170 -0.20 -16.98 -3.71
CA LYS A 170 -0.24 -16.82 -5.17
C LYS A 170 -1.32 -15.83 -5.61
N ALA A 171 -2.53 -15.93 -5.05
CA ALA A 171 -3.63 -15.01 -5.35
C ALA A 171 -3.32 -13.58 -4.84
N LEU A 172 -2.79 -13.47 -3.62
CA LEU A 172 -2.46 -12.18 -3.01
C LEU A 172 -1.24 -11.50 -3.64
N ALA A 173 -0.35 -12.23 -4.32
CA ALA A 173 0.75 -11.63 -5.07
C ALA A 173 0.23 -10.67 -6.18
N LYS A 174 -0.91 -11.00 -6.80
CA LYS A 174 -1.55 -10.12 -7.79
C LYS A 174 -2.12 -8.86 -7.16
N TYR A 175 -2.79 -9.01 -6.02
CA TYR A 175 -3.27 -7.89 -5.22
C TYR A 175 -2.10 -6.98 -4.79
N GLN A 176 -0.99 -7.56 -4.32
CA GLN A 176 0.20 -6.82 -3.93
C GLN A 176 0.81 -6.04 -5.09
N GLY A 177 0.79 -6.60 -6.30
CA GLY A 177 1.28 -5.95 -7.53
C GLY A 177 0.28 -5.00 -8.21
N ASP A 178 -0.81 -4.61 -7.55
CA ASP A 178 -1.87 -3.73 -8.08
C ASP A 178 -2.61 -4.27 -9.31
N ASP A 179 -2.45 -5.56 -9.62
CA ASP A 179 -3.16 -6.29 -10.67
C ASP A 179 -4.48 -6.83 -10.11
N TYR A 180 -5.39 -5.89 -9.76
CA TYR A 180 -6.65 -6.21 -9.09
C TYR A 180 -7.57 -7.07 -9.95
N ALA A 181 -7.54 -6.91 -11.29
CA ALA A 181 -8.34 -7.74 -12.19
C ALA A 181 -7.93 -9.22 -12.11
N SER A 182 -6.62 -9.51 -12.13
CA SER A 182 -6.14 -10.88 -11.96
C SER A 182 -6.34 -11.39 -10.54
N ALA A 183 -6.24 -10.51 -9.53
CA ALA A 183 -6.50 -10.86 -8.14
C ALA A 183 -7.95 -11.32 -7.95
N VAL A 184 -8.93 -10.57 -8.48
CA VAL A 184 -10.36 -10.95 -8.44
C VAL A 184 -10.58 -12.33 -9.05
N GLN A 185 -10.01 -12.62 -10.23
CA GLN A 185 -10.18 -13.94 -10.86
C GLN A 185 -9.66 -15.08 -9.99
N GLN A 186 -8.46 -14.93 -9.40
CA GLN A 186 -7.86 -15.96 -8.56
C GLN A 186 -8.57 -16.10 -7.22
N LEU A 187 -8.89 -14.98 -6.56
CA LEU A 187 -9.58 -14.97 -5.27
C LEU A 187 -11.01 -15.49 -5.40
N LYS A 188 -11.71 -15.22 -6.51
CA LYS A 188 -13.05 -15.76 -6.77
C LYS A 188 -13.03 -17.28 -6.93
N ALA A 189 -12.03 -17.83 -7.62
CA ALA A 189 -11.86 -19.28 -7.70
C ALA A 189 -11.58 -19.90 -6.33
N LEU A 190 -10.79 -19.22 -5.48
CA LEU A 190 -10.56 -19.63 -4.10
C LEU A 190 -11.84 -19.52 -3.24
N ALA A 191 -12.63 -18.45 -3.38
CA ALA A 191 -13.87 -18.26 -2.63
C ALA A 191 -14.92 -19.32 -2.96
N GLN A 192 -14.93 -19.84 -4.19
CA GLN A 192 -15.79 -20.97 -4.58
C GLN A 192 -15.34 -22.28 -3.91
N LYS A 193 -14.03 -22.50 -3.80
CA LYS A 193 -13.45 -23.69 -3.16
C LYS A 193 -13.54 -23.63 -1.62
N TYR A 194 -13.45 -22.41 -1.06
CA TYR A 194 -13.42 -22.13 0.38
C TYR A 194 -14.47 -21.08 0.76
N PRO A 195 -15.77 -21.40 0.69
CA PRO A 195 -16.85 -20.42 0.83
C PRO A 195 -16.95 -19.78 2.22
N LYS A 196 -16.32 -20.36 3.24
CA LYS A 196 -16.30 -19.85 4.63
C LYS A 196 -15.00 -19.14 4.99
N ASP A 197 -14.03 -19.04 4.09
CA ASP A 197 -12.79 -18.33 4.40
C ASP A 197 -13.01 -16.81 4.32
N GLY A 198 -13.14 -16.17 5.48
CA GLY A 198 -13.33 -14.73 5.58
C GLY A 198 -12.15 -13.92 5.04
N THR A 199 -10.93 -14.46 5.05
CA THR A 199 -9.75 -13.75 4.54
C THR A 199 -9.77 -13.68 3.02
N VAL A 200 -10.10 -14.78 2.34
CA VAL A 200 -10.27 -14.80 0.88
C VAL A 200 -11.35 -13.80 0.45
N ARG A 201 -12.50 -13.80 1.14
CA ARG A 201 -13.62 -12.89 0.85
C ARG A 201 -13.26 -11.43 1.09
N LEU A 202 -12.52 -11.13 2.16
CA LEU A 202 -12.05 -9.77 2.46
C LEU A 202 -11.21 -9.22 1.30
N TYR A 203 -10.16 -9.93 0.88
CA TYR A 203 -9.31 -9.44 -0.20
C TYR A 203 -10.00 -9.46 -1.56
N LEU A 204 -10.94 -10.40 -1.80
CA LEU A 204 -11.78 -10.39 -3.00
C LEU A 204 -12.60 -9.10 -3.07
N GLY A 205 -13.36 -8.80 -2.01
CA GLY A 205 -14.21 -7.62 -1.96
C GLY A 205 -13.42 -6.31 -2.02
N ILE A 206 -12.24 -6.22 -1.40
CA ILE A 206 -11.36 -5.04 -1.54
C ILE A 206 -10.87 -4.89 -2.99
N SER A 207 -10.49 -5.99 -3.65
CA SER A 207 -10.04 -5.95 -5.05
C SER A 207 -11.17 -5.50 -5.98
N GLU A 208 -12.37 -5.99 -5.77
CA GLU A 208 -13.58 -5.58 -6.51
C GLU A 208 -13.89 -4.10 -6.27
N LEU A 209 -13.79 -3.62 -5.03
CA LEU A 209 -14.00 -2.21 -4.67
C LEU A 209 -12.99 -1.30 -5.36
N LEU A 210 -11.71 -1.71 -5.45
CA LEU A 210 -10.67 -0.97 -6.17
C LEU A 210 -10.88 -0.95 -7.69
N LEU A 211 -11.65 -1.90 -8.23
CA LEU A 211 -12.12 -1.92 -9.62
C LEU A 211 -13.48 -1.23 -9.83
N ASN A 212 -14.02 -0.56 -8.80
CA ASN A 212 -15.36 0.05 -8.79
C ASN A 212 -16.52 -0.94 -8.98
N GLN A 213 -16.31 -2.23 -8.70
CA GLN A 213 -17.34 -3.27 -8.69
C GLN A 213 -18.05 -3.28 -7.32
N ASN A 214 -18.67 -2.14 -6.98
CA ASN A 214 -19.11 -1.86 -5.61
C ASN A 214 -20.19 -2.83 -5.11
N LYS A 215 -21.02 -3.37 -6.01
CA LYS A 215 -22.11 -4.28 -5.68
C LYS A 215 -21.58 -5.67 -5.30
N GLU A 216 -20.68 -6.21 -6.10
CA GLU A 216 -19.99 -7.47 -5.85
C GLU A 216 -19.17 -7.35 -4.56
N ALA A 217 -18.40 -6.26 -4.45
CA ALA A 217 -17.58 -5.98 -3.27
C ALA A 217 -18.41 -5.97 -1.98
N SER A 218 -19.58 -5.31 -1.98
CA SER A 218 -20.46 -5.27 -0.81
C SER A 218 -20.91 -6.67 -0.36
N ALA A 219 -21.20 -7.57 -1.29
CA ALA A 219 -21.63 -8.92 -0.96
C ALA A 219 -20.49 -9.73 -0.31
N ASP A 220 -19.29 -9.69 -0.90
CA ASP A 220 -18.14 -10.43 -0.37
C ASP A 220 -17.60 -9.84 0.94
N LEU A 221 -17.60 -8.51 1.09
CA LEU A 221 -17.20 -7.83 2.33
C LEU A 221 -18.18 -8.08 3.48
N SER A 222 -19.48 -8.14 3.20
CA SER A 222 -20.49 -8.53 4.20
C SER A 222 -20.27 -9.94 4.71
N ALA A 223 -20.04 -10.89 3.79
CA ALA A 223 -19.69 -12.25 4.18
C ALA A 223 -18.37 -12.31 4.97
N ALA A 224 -17.35 -11.54 4.58
CA ALA A 224 -16.09 -11.45 5.33
C ALA A 224 -16.29 -10.89 6.75
N ALA A 225 -17.11 -9.86 6.92
CA ALA A 225 -17.38 -9.26 8.23
C ALA A 225 -18.13 -10.18 9.20
N ASN A 226 -18.83 -11.20 8.69
CA ASN A 226 -19.51 -12.21 9.51
C ASN A 226 -18.59 -13.37 9.91
N GLU A 227 -17.57 -13.68 9.11
CA GLU A 227 -16.65 -14.81 9.33
C GLU A 227 -15.35 -14.41 10.05
N LEU A 228 -15.00 -13.12 10.03
CA LEU A 228 -13.79 -12.59 10.66
C LEU A 228 -14.08 -12.04 12.05
N GLU A 229 -13.05 -12.06 12.90
CA GLU A 229 -13.10 -11.54 14.27
C GLU A 229 -12.04 -10.46 14.52
N GLY A 230 -12.26 -9.66 15.58
CA GLY A 230 -11.31 -8.66 16.06
C GLY A 230 -10.97 -7.60 15.01
N GLY A 231 -9.68 -7.24 14.90
CA GLY A 231 -9.24 -6.19 13.99
C GLY A 231 -9.55 -6.47 12.51
N ARG A 232 -9.56 -7.74 12.08
CA ARG A 232 -9.92 -8.11 10.70
C ARG A 232 -11.40 -7.92 10.40
N GLN A 233 -12.26 -8.09 11.41
CA GLN A 233 -13.68 -7.77 11.28
C GLN A 233 -13.87 -6.27 11.05
N SER A 234 -13.16 -5.43 11.82
CA SER A 234 -13.20 -3.97 11.63
C SER A 234 -12.66 -3.55 10.26
N ASP A 235 -11.62 -4.21 9.75
CA ASP A 235 -11.16 -4.01 8.36
C ASP A 235 -12.31 -4.29 7.37
N ALA A 236 -12.96 -5.46 7.46
CA ALA A 236 -14.08 -5.82 6.58
C ALA A 236 -15.25 -4.83 6.66
N GLN A 237 -15.64 -4.42 7.87
CA GLN A 237 -16.71 -3.46 8.11
C GLN A 237 -16.41 -2.08 7.53
N TRP A 238 -15.16 -1.62 7.64
CA TRP A 238 -14.74 -0.34 7.06
C TRP A 238 -14.89 -0.34 5.53
N TYR A 239 -14.36 -1.37 4.87
CA TYR A 239 -14.49 -1.49 3.42
C TYR A 239 -15.94 -1.71 2.98
N LEU A 240 -16.75 -2.42 3.77
CA LEU A 240 -18.18 -2.58 3.51
C LEU A 240 -18.91 -1.23 3.56
N ALA A 241 -18.64 -0.41 4.57
CA ALA A 241 -19.20 0.94 4.67
C ALA A 241 -18.79 1.81 3.47
N ALA A 242 -17.53 1.72 3.05
CA ALA A 242 -17.05 2.42 1.85
C ALA A 242 -17.76 1.95 0.57
N ALA A 243 -18.01 0.66 0.42
CA ALA A 243 -18.78 0.10 -0.69
C ALA A 243 -20.24 0.62 -0.69
N SER A 244 -20.91 0.59 0.46
CA SER A 244 -22.27 1.10 0.63
C SER A 244 -22.39 2.58 0.28
N LEU A 245 -21.41 3.40 0.69
CA LEU A 245 -21.40 4.83 0.37
C LEU A 245 -21.19 5.10 -1.12
N ARG A 246 -20.36 4.31 -1.80
CA ARG A 246 -20.23 4.39 -3.27
C ARG A 246 -21.50 3.95 -4.00
N LEU A 247 -22.30 3.07 -3.40
CA LEU A 247 -23.63 2.70 -3.88
C LEU A 247 -24.72 3.72 -3.50
N LYS A 248 -24.37 4.78 -2.75
CA LYS A 248 -25.30 5.77 -2.18
C LYS A 248 -26.33 5.17 -1.21
N ASP A 249 -25.99 4.03 -0.63
CA ASP A 249 -26.79 3.35 0.39
C ASP A 249 -26.36 3.84 1.78
N HIS A 250 -26.83 5.03 2.15
CA HIS A 250 -26.53 5.64 3.44
C HIS A 250 -27.15 4.89 4.61
N GLU A 251 -28.29 4.23 4.39
CA GLU A 251 -28.99 3.44 5.40
C GLU A 251 -28.16 2.22 5.83
N ALA A 252 -27.54 1.52 4.87
CA ALA A 252 -26.63 0.42 5.17
C ALA A 252 -25.28 0.88 5.74
N ALA A 253 -24.77 2.06 5.32
CA ALA A 253 -23.47 2.56 5.75
C ALA A 253 -23.46 3.09 7.19
N GLN A 254 -24.53 3.77 7.61
CA GLN A 254 -24.63 4.44 8.90
C GLN A 254 -24.35 3.52 10.11
N PRO A 255 -25.00 2.35 10.27
CA PRO A 255 -24.75 1.49 11.43
C PRO A 255 -23.33 0.94 11.47
N LEU A 256 -22.72 0.68 10.31
CA LEU A 256 -21.33 0.22 10.20
C LEU A 256 -20.35 1.31 10.67
N LEU A 257 -20.56 2.55 10.22
CA LEU A 257 -19.74 3.69 10.63
C LEU A 257 -19.88 4.00 12.11
N GLN A 258 -21.10 3.94 12.65
CA GLN A 258 -21.35 4.13 14.08
C GLN A 258 -20.61 3.07 14.91
N GLN A 259 -20.73 1.79 14.54
CA GLN A 259 -20.02 0.71 15.23
C GLN A 259 -18.50 0.90 15.19
N LEU A 260 -17.94 1.34 14.07
CA LEU A 260 -16.51 1.62 13.93
C LEU A 260 -16.07 2.87 14.72
N CYS A 261 -16.94 3.87 14.85
CA CYS A 261 -16.70 5.08 15.63
C CYS A 261 -16.72 4.80 17.15
N GLU A 262 -17.61 3.95 17.62
CA GLU A 262 -17.69 3.54 19.03
C GLU A 262 -16.58 2.55 19.42
N GLY A 263 -16.05 1.80 18.44
CA GLY A 263 -15.00 0.81 18.62
C GLY A 263 -13.57 1.39 18.69
N LYS A 264 -12.62 0.52 19.05
CA LYS A 264 -11.17 0.80 18.98
C LYS A 264 -10.59 0.13 17.73
N SER A 265 -10.60 0.84 16.61
CA SER A 265 -10.04 0.36 15.33
C SER A 265 -9.09 1.41 14.73
N THR A 266 -8.33 1.01 13.71
CA THR A 266 -7.52 1.93 12.90
C THR A 266 -8.37 2.91 12.06
N TYR A 267 -9.69 2.75 12.06
CA TYR A 267 -10.64 3.56 11.29
C TYR A 267 -11.51 4.46 12.16
N THR A 268 -11.42 4.38 13.49
CA THR A 268 -12.32 5.06 14.43
C THR A 268 -12.49 6.55 14.11
N GLU A 269 -11.38 7.30 14.01
CA GLU A 269 -11.44 8.74 13.72
C GLU A 269 -12.09 9.05 12.37
N ARG A 270 -11.73 8.29 11.33
CA ARG A 270 -12.29 8.45 9.98
C ARG A 270 -13.77 8.09 9.94
N ALA A 271 -14.18 7.04 10.65
CA ALA A 271 -15.56 6.59 10.74
C ALA A 271 -16.43 7.62 11.46
N CYS A 272 -15.98 8.15 12.60
CA CYS A 272 -16.70 9.19 13.34
C CYS A 272 -16.91 10.45 12.49
N LYS A 273 -15.88 10.86 11.74
CA LYS A 273 -15.99 12.01 10.84
C LYS A 273 -17.05 11.78 9.77
N LEU A 274 -17.01 10.64 9.08
CA LEU A 274 -17.99 10.30 8.04
C LEU A 274 -19.40 10.15 8.60
N GLU A 275 -19.57 9.53 9.77
CA GLU A 275 -20.86 9.38 10.44
C GLU A 275 -21.49 10.75 10.74
N SER A 276 -20.69 11.73 11.19
CA SER A 276 -21.16 13.09 11.46
C SER A 276 -21.58 13.87 10.22
N GLU A 277 -21.03 13.53 9.04
CA GLU A 277 -21.40 14.16 7.77
C GLU A 277 -22.68 13.58 7.14
N LEU A 278 -23.12 12.40 7.61
CA LEU A 278 -24.33 11.72 7.13
C LEU A 278 -25.61 12.11 7.91
N LYS A 279 -25.46 12.75 9.07
CA LYS A 279 -26.56 13.26 9.90
C LYS A 279 -27.02 14.64 9.43
#